data_AF-A0A8C7K3M1-F1
#
_entry.id   AF-A0A8C7K3M1-F1
#
_cell.length_a   1.000
_cell.length_b   1.000
_cell.length_c   1.000
_cell.angle_alpha   90.00
_cell.angle_beta   90.00
_cell.angle_gamma   90.00
#
_symmetry.space_group_name_H-M   'P 1'
#
loop_
_entity.id
_entity.type
_entity.pdbx_description
1 polymer ?
#
loop_
_entity_poly.entity_id
_entity_poly.type
_entity_poly.pdbx_seq_one_letter_code
_entity_poly.pdbx_strand_id
1 'polypeptide(L)'
;MTQIKNLAQSLYPCSAQKLDQDMRLHFLDNSSATCNDGSPAGYYIKESKGSKRWLIFLEGGWYCFNRQTCDTRYQTMRRFMSSLKWPRTRTGTGILSPQPEENTPIGGMFIPYCSSDAWSGASAKTDQSREHQFSI
;
A
#
# COMPACT_ATOMS: atom_id res chain seq x y z
N MET A 1 20.00 -17.05 22.93
CA MET A 1 19.44 -16.16 21.88
C MET A 1 20.50 -15.34 21.14
N THR A 2 21.61 -14.96 21.78
CA THR A 2 22.66 -14.11 21.19
C THR A 2 23.43 -14.77 20.03
N GLN A 3 23.69 -16.08 20.11
CA GLN A 3 24.39 -16.81 19.03
C GLN A 3 23.59 -16.85 17.72
N ILE A 4 22.27 -17.01 17.78
CA ILE A 4 21.41 -17.01 16.57
C ILE A 4 21.40 -15.62 15.92
N LYS A 5 21.34 -14.55 16.73
CA LYS A 5 21.44 -13.17 16.23
C LYS A 5 22.79 -12.92 15.55
N ASN A 6 23.87 -13.37 16.17
CA ASN A 6 25.22 -13.22 15.60
C ASN A 6 25.40 -14.02 14.30
N LEU A 7 24.80 -15.22 14.20
CA LEU A 7 24.86 -16.03 12.98
C LEU A 7 24.05 -15.39 11.84
N ALA A 8 22.85 -14.87 12.14
CA ALA A 8 22.04 -14.14 11.18
C ALA A 8 22.76 -12.87 10.69
N GLN A 9 23.38 -12.12 11.59
CA GLN A 9 24.17 -10.93 11.25
C GLN A 9 25.44 -11.26 10.46
N SER A 10 26.09 -12.39 10.71
CA SER A 10 27.31 -12.80 10.00
C SER A 10 27.03 -13.35 8.60
N LEU A 11 25.85 -13.91 8.35
CA LEU A 11 25.43 -14.41 7.03
C LEU A 11 24.84 -13.29 6.15
N TYR A 12 24.39 -12.20 6.76
CA TYR A 12 23.84 -11.02 6.08
C TYR A 12 24.81 -10.29 5.13
N PRO A 13 26.08 -10.00 5.49
CA PRO A 13 26.96 -9.21 4.64
C PRO A 13 27.38 -9.89 3.32
N CYS A 14 27.24 -11.22 3.19
CA CYS A 14 27.49 -11.92 1.93
C CYS A 14 26.31 -11.86 0.94
N SER A 15 25.13 -11.38 1.36
CA SER A 15 23.92 -11.30 0.51
C SER A 15 23.28 -9.89 0.49
N ALA A 16 23.58 -9.05 1.48
CA ALA A 16 23.10 -7.68 1.61
C ALA A 16 24.00 -6.68 0.88
N GLN A 17 24.16 -6.84 -0.44
CA GLN A 17 24.54 -5.71 -1.30
C GLN A 17 23.41 -4.69 -1.24
N LYS A 18 23.47 -3.76 -0.26
CA LYS A 18 22.76 -2.47 -0.21
C LYS A 18 21.44 -2.46 -1.00
N LEU A 19 20.59 -3.45 -0.76
CA LEU A 19 19.43 -3.69 -1.59
C LEU A 19 18.45 -2.60 -1.20
N ASP A 20 17.95 -1.85 -2.18
CA ASP A 20 16.88 -0.88 -1.99
C ASP A 20 15.76 -1.55 -1.17
N GLN A 21 15.75 -1.32 0.14
CA GLN A 21 14.91 -2.07 1.07
C GLN A 21 13.48 -1.54 1.04
N ASP A 22 13.30 -0.37 0.47
CA ASP A 22 12.02 0.27 0.32
C ASP A 22 11.21 -0.39 -0.80
N MET A 23 9.91 -0.43 -0.58
CA MET A 23 8.93 -0.84 -1.57
C MET A 23 8.76 0.31 -2.57
N ARG A 24 8.69 0.00 -3.87
CA ARG A 24 8.56 1.00 -4.94
C ARG A 24 7.11 1.12 -5.37
N LEU A 25 6.65 2.35 -5.63
CA LEU A 25 5.30 2.64 -6.10
C LEU A 25 5.13 2.26 -7.59
N HIS A 26 4.09 1.50 -7.88
CA HIS A 26 3.59 1.21 -9.23
C HIS A 26 2.13 1.63 -9.30
N PHE A 27 1.79 2.47 -10.28
CA PHE A 27 0.41 2.77 -10.61
C PHE A 27 -0.18 1.63 -11.45
N LEU A 28 -1.49 1.44 -11.38
CA LEU A 28 -2.19 0.49 -12.24
C LEU A 28 -2.19 0.99 -13.68
N ASP A 29 -1.90 0.09 -14.63
CA ASP A 29 -1.97 0.40 -16.06
C ASP A 29 -3.41 0.66 -16.51
N ASN A 30 -4.39 0.03 -15.86
CA ASN A 30 -5.79 0.28 -16.11
C ASN A 30 -6.25 1.59 -15.45
N SER A 31 -6.42 2.63 -16.27
CA SER A 31 -6.87 3.96 -15.84
C SER A 31 -8.31 4.00 -15.30
N SER A 32 -9.10 2.93 -15.44
CA SER A 32 -10.45 2.87 -14.86
C SER A 32 -10.43 2.58 -13.35
N ALA A 33 -9.32 2.05 -12.82
CA ALA A 33 -9.16 1.76 -11.41
C ALA A 33 -8.56 2.99 -10.70
N THR A 34 -9.43 3.79 -10.09
CA THR A 34 -9.07 5.10 -9.54
C THR A 34 -9.36 5.22 -8.05
N CYS A 35 -8.64 6.12 -7.38
CA CYS A 35 -9.00 6.63 -6.06
C CYS A 35 -10.28 7.49 -6.11
N ASN A 36 -10.81 7.91 -4.96
CA ASN A 36 -12.04 8.72 -4.87
C ASN A 36 -11.99 10.00 -5.72
N ASP A 37 -10.85 10.68 -5.77
CA ASP A 37 -10.71 11.91 -6.57
C ASP A 37 -10.54 11.66 -8.08
N GLY A 38 -10.37 10.40 -8.52
CA GLY A 38 -10.13 10.01 -9.90
C GLY A 38 -8.65 9.85 -10.27
N SER A 39 -7.73 10.12 -9.34
CA SER A 39 -6.31 9.82 -9.54
C SER A 39 -6.07 8.29 -9.65
N PRO A 40 -5.02 7.85 -10.37
CA PRO A 40 -4.78 6.43 -10.58
C PRO A 40 -4.48 5.72 -9.25
N ALA A 41 -5.11 4.58 -9.02
CA ALA A 41 -4.75 3.71 -7.90
C ALA A 41 -3.41 3.01 -8.19
N GLY A 42 -2.84 2.38 -7.17
CA GLY A 42 -1.53 1.74 -7.28
C GLY A 42 -1.17 0.95 -6.03
N TYR A 43 0.02 0.35 -6.06
CA TYR A 43 0.55 -0.44 -4.96
C TYR A 43 2.06 -0.22 -4.85
N TYR A 44 2.61 -0.45 -3.67
CA TYR A 44 4.04 -0.53 -3.45
C TYR A 44 4.44 -1.99 -3.47
N ILE A 45 5.55 -2.32 -4.13
CA ILE A 45 6.05 -3.70 -4.22
C ILE A 45 7.51 -3.78 -3.83
N LYS A 46 7.86 -4.87 -3.16
CA LYS A 46 9.23 -5.32 -2.97
C LYS A 46 9.30 -6.81 -3.27
N GLU A 47 10.15 -7.16 -4.22
CA GLU A 47 10.39 -8.55 -4.58
C GLU A 47 11.42 -9.19 -3.65
N SER A 48 11.27 -10.49 -3.39
CA SER A 48 12.27 -11.30 -2.69
C SER A 48 12.84 -12.33 -3.65
N LYS A 49 14.12 -12.19 -4.00
CA LYS A 49 14.84 -13.15 -4.84
C LYS A 49 15.04 -14.43 -4.03
N GLY A 50 14.22 -15.44 -4.28
CA GLY A 50 14.31 -16.76 -3.66
C GLY A 50 13.09 -17.16 -2.83
N SER A 51 12.13 -16.26 -2.58
CA SER A 51 10.86 -16.62 -1.95
C SER A 51 9.74 -16.66 -2.99
N LYS A 52 8.95 -17.74 -2.97
CA LYS A 52 7.68 -17.83 -3.72
C LYS A 52 6.48 -17.32 -2.94
N ARG A 53 6.69 -16.91 -1.68
CA ARG A 53 5.62 -16.41 -0.80
C ARG A 53 5.49 -14.91 -0.96
N TRP A 54 4.24 -14.48 -1.07
CA TRP A 54 3.84 -13.08 -1.19
C TRP A 54 2.93 -12.70 -0.04
N LEU A 55 3.12 -11.50 0.49
CA LEU A 55 2.22 -10.86 1.41
C LEU A 55 1.61 -9.63 0.75
N ILE A 56 0.28 -9.57 0.72
CA ILE A 56 -0.47 -8.41 0.24
C ILE A 56 -1.12 -7.76 1.46
N PHE A 57 -0.77 -6.50 1.72
CA PHE A 57 -1.28 -5.74 2.84
C PHE A 57 -2.20 -4.63 2.33
N LEU A 58 -3.43 -4.63 2.82
CA LEU A 58 -4.43 -3.60 2.54
C LEU A 58 -4.38 -2.56 3.67
N GLU A 59 -4.08 -1.31 3.34
CA GLU A 59 -4.13 -0.24 4.33
C GLU A 59 -5.57 -0.06 4.87
N GLY A 60 -5.69 0.24 6.16
CA GLY A 60 -6.96 0.68 6.74
C GLY A 60 -7.14 2.19 6.64
N GLY A 61 -8.16 2.74 7.30
CA GLY A 61 -8.28 4.19 7.46
C GLY A 61 -9.70 4.72 7.50
N TRP A 62 -10.63 4.05 8.19
CA TRP A 62 -12.06 4.42 8.22
C TRP A 62 -12.71 4.46 6.83
N TYR A 63 -13.92 4.99 6.71
CA TYR A 63 -14.66 5.12 5.46
C TYR A 63 -15.50 6.40 5.51
N CYS A 64 -16.10 6.77 4.38
CA CYS A 64 -17.14 7.79 4.33
C CYS A 64 -18.35 7.22 3.58
N PHE A 65 -19.55 7.66 3.94
CA PHE A 65 -20.79 6.99 3.52
C PHE A 65 -21.84 7.97 2.96
N ASN A 66 -21.53 9.27 2.95
CA ASN A 66 -22.34 10.29 2.32
C ASN A 66 -21.45 11.44 1.82
N ARG A 67 -22.00 12.34 1.00
CA ARG A 67 -21.22 13.40 0.35
C ARG A 67 -20.55 14.33 1.36
N GLN A 68 -21.28 14.75 2.39
CA GLN A 68 -20.77 15.63 3.44
C GLN A 68 -19.59 15.02 4.20
N THR A 69 -19.67 13.74 4.57
CA THR A 69 -18.58 13.04 5.27
C THR A 69 -17.39 12.81 4.35
N CYS A 70 -17.60 12.51 3.06
CA CYS A 70 -16.53 12.37 2.09
C CYS A 70 -15.85 13.70 1.77
N ASP A 71 -16.58 14.81 1.64
CA ASP A 71 -16.02 16.14 1.44
C ASP A 71 -15.17 16.56 2.65
N THR A 72 -15.66 16.32 3.86
CA THR A 72 -14.91 16.56 5.10
C THR A 72 -13.64 15.72 5.16
N ARG A 73 -13.73 14.43 4.80
CA ARG A 73 -12.61 13.51 4.72
C ARG A 73 -11.60 13.95 3.65
N TYR A 74 -12.05 14.46 2.52
CA TYR A 74 -11.16 14.94 1.45
C TYR A 74 -10.34 16.15 1.90
N GLN A 75 -10.94 17.05 2.67
CA GLN A 75 -10.25 18.23 3.21
C GLN A 75 -9.26 17.87 4.33
N THR A 76 -9.63 16.96 5.23
CA THR A 76 -8.84 16.65 6.44
C THR A 76 -7.87 15.48 6.27
N MET A 77 -8.18 14.55 5.36
CA MET A 77 -7.52 13.25 5.23
C MET A 77 -7.26 12.86 3.76
N ARG A 78 -6.92 13.82 2.91
CA ARG A 78 -6.77 13.66 1.46
C ARG A 78 -5.92 12.46 1.01
N ARG A 79 -4.91 12.05 1.79
CA ARG A 79 -4.04 10.89 1.47
C ARG A 79 -4.81 9.57 1.30
N PHE A 80 -5.99 9.47 1.91
CA PHE A 80 -6.86 8.30 1.83
C PHE A 80 -7.97 8.44 0.77
N MET A 81 -7.85 9.43 -0.13
CA MET A 81 -8.82 9.69 -1.19
C MET A 81 -8.15 10.05 -2.52
N SER A 82 -6.81 10.12 -2.54
CA SER A 82 -6.01 10.62 -3.65
C SER A 82 -4.61 10.02 -3.63
N SER A 83 -4.09 9.66 -4.81
CA SER A 83 -2.73 9.16 -4.98
C SER A 83 -1.73 10.24 -5.40
N LEU A 84 -2.17 11.47 -5.65
CA LEU A 84 -1.34 12.55 -6.22
C LEU A 84 -0.12 12.94 -5.37
N LYS A 85 -0.14 12.62 -4.07
CA LYS A 85 0.95 12.94 -3.12
C LYS A 85 1.65 11.69 -2.57
N TRP A 86 1.44 10.53 -3.18
CA TRP A 86 2.12 9.32 -2.76
C TRP A 86 3.63 9.40 -3.05
N PRO A 87 4.49 9.07 -2.08
CA PRO A 87 5.92 9.02 -2.32
C PRO A 87 6.27 7.91 -3.32
N ARG A 88 7.41 8.03 -4.01
CA ARG A 88 7.87 7.00 -4.95
C ARG A 88 8.30 5.71 -4.26
N THR A 89 8.69 5.80 -3.00
CA THR A 89 9.13 4.67 -2.19
C THR A 89 8.46 4.70 -0.82
N ARG A 90 8.36 3.54 -0.19
CA ARG A 90 7.84 3.37 1.17
C ARG A 90 8.60 2.27 1.89
N THR A 91 9.08 2.55 3.10
CA THR A 91 9.67 1.53 3.96
C THR A 91 8.58 0.65 4.54
N GLY A 92 8.68 -0.66 4.30
CA GLY A 92 7.81 -1.66 4.94
C GLY A 92 8.14 -1.77 6.43
N THR A 93 7.12 -1.92 7.27
CA THR A 93 7.25 -2.08 8.73
C THR A 93 6.47 -3.30 9.20
N GLY A 94 6.79 -3.82 10.39
CA GLY A 94 6.15 -5.01 10.95
C GLY A 94 6.28 -6.21 10.02
N ILE A 95 5.15 -6.80 9.64
CA ILE A 95 5.09 -7.95 8.75
C ILE A 95 5.55 -7.66 7.30
N LEU A 96 5.68 -6.39 6.92
CA LEU A 96 6.26 -5.97 5.63
C LEU A 96 7.74 -5.58 5.75
N SER A 97 8.33 -5.70 6.95
CA SER A 97 9.68 -5.25 7.20
C SER A 97 10.70 -6.04 6.38
N PRO A 98 11.75 -5.36 5.86
CA PRO A 98 12.89 -6.01 5.22
C PRO A 98 13.87 -6.63 6.23
N GLN A 99 13.74 -6.29 7.53
CA GLN A 99 14.69 -6.65 8.57
C GLN A 99 14.40 -8.06 9.11
N PRO A 100 15.37 -9.00 9.09
CA PRO A 100 15.22 -10.34 9.67
C PRO A 100 14.78 -10.36 11.12
N GLU A 101 15.20 -9.33 11.86
CA GLU A 101 14.89 -9.18 13.27
C GLU A 101 13.39 -8.97 13.50
N GLU A 102 12.69 -8.43 12.50
CA GLU A 102 11.26 -8.11 12.54
C GLU A 102 10.43 -9.09 11.70
N ASN A 103 10.94 -9.54 10.55
CA ASN A 103 10.23 -10.43 9.64
C ASN A 103 11.17 -11.29 8.78
N THR A 104 10.67 -12.46 8.35
CA THR A 104 11.40 -13.33 7.41
C THR A 104 11.40 -12.73 5.99
N PRO A 105 12.50 -12.81 5.20
CA PRO A 105 12.58 -12.21 3.87
C PRO A 105 11.59 -12.80 2.83
N ILE A 106 10.38 -12.27 2.76
CA ILE A 106 9.34 -12.62 1.77
C ILE A 106 9.04 -11.45 0.83
N GLY A 107 8.44 -11.72 -0.33
CA GLY A 107 7.94 -10.68 -1.21
C GLY A 107 6.75 -9.97 -0.55
N GLY A 108 6.66 -8.65 -0.73
CA GLY A 108 5.64 -7.83 -0.08
C GLY A 108 5.00 -6.84 -1.05
N MET A 109 3.69 -6.66 -0.92
CA MET A 109 2.91 -5.65 -1.60
C MET A 109 2.08 -4.87 -0.57
N PHE A 110 2.15 -3.55 -0.63
CA PHE A 110 1.35 -2.65 0.20
C PHE A 110 0.42 -1.87 -0.71
N ILE A 111 -0.89 -2.02 -0.52
CA ILE A 111 -1.90 -1.32 -1.30
C ILE A 111 -2.45 -0.19 -0.43
N PRO A 112 -2.11 1.08 -0.74
CA PRO A 112 -2.62 2.21 0.03
C PRO A 112 -4.13 2.35 -0.19
N TYR A 113 -4.81 2.73 0.88
CA TYR A 113 -6.26 2.83 0.87
C TYR A 113 -6.69 4.21 0.38
N CYS A 114 -7.30 4.28 -0.80
CA CYS A 114 -7.74 5.55 -1.39
C CYS A 114 -9.19 5.56 -1.91
N SER A 115 -9.98 4.54 -1.55
CA SER A 115 -11.35 4.32 -2.01
C SER A 115 -12.41 4.68 -0.96
N SER A 116 -12.05 4.78 0.32
CA SER A 116 -12.95 5.17 1.42
C SER A 116 -14.21 4.29 1.58
N ASP A 117 -14.18 3.06 1.06
CA ASP A 117 -15.30 2.10 0.92
C ASP A 117 -15.05 0.77 1.67
N ALA A 118 -14.05 0.73 2.55
CA ALA A 118 -13.61 -0.48 3.25
C ALA A 118 -13.29 -1.67 2.32
N TRP A 119 -12.80 -1.39 1.10
CA TRP A 119 -12.47 -2.40 0.07
C TRP A 119 -13.67 -3.15 -0.50
N SER A 120 -14.88 -2.59 -0.37
CA SER A 120 -16.11 -3.22 -0.87
C SER A 120 -16.57 -2.72 -2.23
N GLY A 121 -16.06 -1.59 -2.72
CA GLY A 121 -16.53 -0.93 -3.92
C GLY A 121 -16.21 -1.66 -5.22
N ALA A 122 -17.22 -1.79 -6.09
CA ALA A 122 -17.09 -2.41 -7.42
C ALA A 122 -17.50 -1.49 -8.59
N SER A 123 -17.94 -0.27 -8.32
CA SER A 123 -18.40 0.67 -9.36
C SER A 123 -17.33 1.71 -9.75
N ALA A 124 -17.26 2.07 -11.02
CA ALA A 124 -16.39 3.15 -11.49
C ALA A 124 -16.99 4.53 -11.15
N LYS A 125 -16.13 5.55 -11.03
CA LYS A 125 -16.56 6.95 -10.87
C LYS A 125 -17.30 7.42 -12.12
N THR A 126 -18.56 7.81 -11.98
CA THR A 126 -19.40 8.40 -13.05
C THR A 126 -19.78 9.84 -12.71
N ASP A 127 -20.23 10.67 -13.66
CA ASP A 127 -20.69 12.03 -13.33
C ASP A 127 -21.88 12.03 -12.34
N GLN A 128 -22.69 10.98 -12.32
CA GLN A 128 -23.77 10.77 -11.35
C GLN A 128 -23.28 10.36 -9.95
N SER A 129 -22.06 9.82 -9.82
CA SER A 129 -21.43 9.51 -8.52
C SER A 129 -21.13 10.78 -7.69
N ARG A 130 -21.23 11.98 -8.28
CA ARG A 130 -21.18 13.24 -7.54
C ARG A 130 -22.42 13.52 -6.70
N GLU A 131 -23.56 12.90 -7.03
CA GLU A 131 -24.83 13.16 -6.33
C GLU A 131 -25.31 11.97 -5.53
N HIS A 132 -25.33 10.73 -6.03
CA HIS A 132 -26.01 9.64 -5.29
C HIS A 132 -25.46 8.22 -5.47
N GLN A 133 -24.20 8.03 -5.89
CA GLN A 133 -23.66 6.67 -6.02
C GLN A 133 -22.24 6.59 -5.48
N PHE A 134 -22.15 6.28 -4.18
CA PHE A 134 -20.98 5.63 -3.62
C PHE A 134 -20.81 4.33 -4.38
N SER A 135 -19.66 4.14 -4.99
CA SER A 135 -19.27 2.84 -5.51
C SER A 135 -19.09 1.89 -4.32
N ILE A 136 -20.20 1.33 -3.85
CA ILE A 136 -20.24 -0.02 -3.29
C ILE A 136 -20.42 -0.94 -4.50
#